data_AF-A0AA37H942-F1
#
_entry.id   AF-A0AA37H942-F1
#
_cell.length_a   1.000
_cell.length_b   1.000
_cell.length_c   1.000
_cell.angle_alpha   90.00
_cell.angle_beta   90.00
_cell.angle_gamma   90.00
#
_symmetry.space_group_name_H-M   'P 1'
#
loop_
_entity.id
_entity.type
_entity.pdbx_description
1 polymer ?
#
loop_
_entity_poly.entity_id
_entity_poly.type
_entity_poly.pdbx_seq_one_letter_code
_entity_poly.pdbx_strand_id
1 'polypeptide(L)'
;MLPDRAAASPEPGRAAAVLPPDTGKLAGESWMRVVVDLNRCQAYAQCCYAAPERFVLRGDEILVYDPAPPASDRAAVDRAVQACPVRAIRVEHEDAPTERPA
;
A
#
# COMPACT_ATOMS: atom_id res chain seq x y z
N MET A 1 -50.98 -3.79 9.79
CA MET A 1 -49.76 -3.00 10.10
C MET A 1 -48.70 -4.00 10.53
N LEU A 2 -47.89 -4.46 9.56
CA LEU A 2 -46.79 -5.41 9.78
C LEU A 2 -45.63 -4.72 10.50
N PRO A 3 -44.92 -5.38 11.43
CA PRO A 3 -43.54 -5.01 11.74
C PRO A 3 -42.64 -5.63 10.65
N ASP A 4 -42.01 -4.78 9.83
CA ASP A 4 -41.01 -5.23 8.88
C ASP A 4 -39.70 -5.57 9.62
N ARG A 5 -39.23 -6.79 9.38
CA ARG A 5 -38.04 -7.40 9.98
C ARG A 5 -36.79 -7.00 9.18
N ALA A 6 -35.69 -6.86 9.92
CA ALA A 6 -34.31 -7.15 9.54
C ALA A 6 -33.51 -6.09 8.77
N ALA A 7 -32.84 -5.22 9.52
CA ALA A 7 -31.52 -4.72 9.13
C ALA A 7 -30.44 -5.54 9.87
N ALA A 8 -29.95 -6.58 9.22
CA ALA A 8 -28.73 -7.26 9.64
C ALA A 8 -27.55 -6.30 9.42
N SER A 9 -26.99 -5.77 10.50
CA SER A 9 -25.72 -5.04 10.47
C SER A 9 -24.58 -6.03 10.20
N PRO A 10 -23.72 -5.83 9.19
CA PRO A 10 -22.50 -6.60 9.09
C PRO A 10 -21.49 -6.09 10.13
N GLU A 11 -21.07 -6.97 11.02
CA GLU A 11 -20.05 -6.70 12.05
C GLU A 11 -18.66 -6.56 11.42
N PRO A 12 -17.88 -5.50 11.72
CA PRO A 12 -16.49 -5.43 11.30
C PRO A 12 -15.62 -6.25 12.25
N GLY A 13 -15.55 -7.55 11.99
CA GLY A 13 -14.68 -8.49 12.68
C GLY A 13 -14.08 -9.49 11.70
N ARG A 14 -13.06 -9.08 10.93
CA ARG A 14 -12.17 -10.03 10.26
C ARG A 14 -10.80 -9.41 9.92
N ALA A 15 -9.87 -9.70 10.83
CA ALA A 15 -8.45 -9.93 10.63
C ALA A 15 -7.67 -8.92 9.76
N ALA A 16 -6.94 -8.02 10.42
CA ALA A 16 -5.63 -7.63 9.92
C ALA A 16 -4.78 -8.90 9.84
N ALA A 17 -4.51 -9.36 8.62
CA ALA A 17 -3.52 -10.39 8.39
C ALA A 17 -2.16 -9.82 8.82
N VAL A 18 -1.66 -10.27 9.97
CA VAL A 18 -0.24 -10.19 10.29
C VAL A 18 0.47 -11.03 9.23
N LEU A 19 1.04 -10.37 8.22
CA LEU A 19 1.97 -11.03 7.31
C LEU A 19 3.22 -11.45 8.12
N PRO A 20 3.72 -12.69 7.96
CA PRO A 20 4.94 -13.14 8.59
C PRO A 20 6.17 -12.35 8.07
N PRO A 21 7.23 -12.17 8.90
CA PRO A 21 8.39 -11.35 8.55
C PRO A 21 9.47 -12.03 7.66
N ASP A 22 9.13 -13.06 6.87
CA ASP A 22 10.16 -13.84 6.16
C ASP A 22 9.70 -14.58 4.88
N THR A 23 8.74 -14.04 4.10
CA THR A 23 8.47 -14.52 2.72
C THR A 23 9.54 -14.08 1.71
N GLY A 24 10.80 -14.01 2.13
CA GLY A 24 11.93 -13.86 1.23
C GLY A 24 12.25 -15.21 0.60
N LYS A 25 11.91 -15.35 -0.68
CA LYS A 25 12.39 -16.36 -1.66
C LYS A 25 11.29 -17.26 -2.25
N LEU A 26 10.43 -16.66 -3.06
CA LEU A 26 9.87 -17.31 -4.24
C LEU A 26 10.64 -16.75 -5.44
N ALA A 27 11.63 -17.51 -5.91
CA ALA A 27 12.46 -17.10 -7.03
C ALA A 27 11.62 -17.07 -8.31
N GLY A 28 11.38 -15.86 -8.86
CA GLY A 28 10.82 -15.69 -10.21
C GLY A 28 9.81 -14.56 -10.38
N GLU A 29 9.34 -13.92 -9.30
CA GLU A 29 8.37 -12.83 -9.40
C GLU A 29 9.01 -11.57 -8.82
N SER A 30 9.18 -10.54 -9.64
CA SER A 30 9.67 -9.23 -9.20
C SER A 30 8.69 -8.66 -8.17
N TRP A 31 8.97 -8.91 -6.89
CA TRP A 31 8.09 -8.51 -5.81
C TRP A 31 8.44 -7.10 -5.35
N MET A 32 7.43 -6.41 -4.84
CA MET A 32 7.56 -5.09 -4.25
C MET A 32 6.87 -5.07 -2.89
N ARG A 33 7.50 -4.42 -1.93
CA ARG A 33 6.94 -4.16 -0.61
C ARG A 33 6.95 -2.67 -0.33
N VAL A 34 5.79 -2.14 0.02
CA VAL A 34 5.59 -0.75 0.40
C VAL A 34 5.44 -0.67 1.91
N VAL A 35 6.21 0.21 2.53
CA VAL A 35 6.12 0.51 3.96
C VAL A 35 5.87 2.00 4.11
N VAL A 36 4.78 2.35 4.79
CA VAL A 36 4.48 3.74 5.13
C VAL A 36 4.61 3.94 6.63
N ASP A 37 5.47 4.88 7.03
CA ASP A 37 5.56 5.36 8.40
C ASP A 37 4.38 6.31 8.67
N LEU A 38 3.29 5.74 9.20
CA LEU A 38 2.06 6.47 9.50
C LEU A 38 2.25 7.50 10.64
N ASN A 39 3.29 7.39 11.46
CA ASN A 39 3.60 8.41 12.47
C ASN A 39 4.26 9.66 11.87
N ARG A 40 4.91 9.52 10.71
CA ARG A 40 5.47 10.64 9.94
C ARG A 40 4.53 11.18 8.89
N CYS A 41 3.53 10.40 8.49
CA CYS A 41 2.53 10.82 7.53
C CYS A 41 1.76 12.04 8.06
N GLN A 42 1.64 13.09 7.25
CA GLN A 42 0.90 14.32 7.57
C GLN A 42 -0.25 14.58 6.59
N ALA A 43 -0.79 13.51 5.97
CA ALA A 43 -1.99 13.56 5.13
C ALA A 43 -1.97 14.55 3.92
N TYR A 44 -0.79 14.96 3.41
CA TYR A 44 -0.67 15.82 2.21
C TYR A 44 -1.25 15.25 0.90
N ALA A 45 -1.71 13.98 0.91
CA ALA A 45 -2.36 13.27 -0.19
C ALA A 45 -1.57 13.17 -1.51
N GLN A 46 -0.30 13.58 -1.57
CA GLN A 46 0.51 13.55 -2.80
C GLN A 46 0.69 12.13 -3.36
N CYS A 47 0.82 11.13 -2.48
CA CYS A 47 0.87 9.73 -2.88
C CYS A 47 -0.43 9.26 -3.56
N CYS A 48 -1.59 9.77 -3.14
CA CYS A 48 -2.89 9.45 -3.73
C CYS A 48 -3.02 10.02 -5.15
N TYR A 49 -2.41 11.19 -5.43
CA TYR A 49 -2.33 11.71 -6.80
C TYR A 49 -1.35 10.92 -7.66
N ALA A 50 -0.23 10.48 -7.09
CA ALA A 50 0.79 9.74 -7.84
C ALA A 50 0.33 8.31 -8.20
N ALA A 51 -0.34 7.62 -7.28
CA ALA A 51 -0.76 6.23 -7.41
C ALA A 51 -2.14 6.02 -6.75
N PRO A 52 -3.23 6.52 -7.37
CA PRO A 52 -4.58 6.51 -6.79
C PRO A 52 -5.12 5.09 -6.53
N GLU A 53 -4.68 4.11 -7.30
CA GLU A 53 -5.09 2.71 -7.14
C GLU A 53 -4.46 2.05 -5.90
N ARG A 54 -3.35 2.60 -5.38
CA ARG A 54 -2.53 1.98 -4.31
C ARG A 54 -2.54 2.76 -3.01
N PHE A 55 -2.84 4.05 -3.06
CA PHE A 55 -2.91 4.92 -1.90
C PHE A 55 -4.22 5.67 -1.92
N VAL A 56 -4.97 5.58 -0.81
CA VAL A 56 -6.20 6.34 -0.67
C VAL A 56 -6.32 6.93 0.72
N LEU A 57 -6.59 8.22 0.78
CA LEU A 57 -6.94 8.90 2.02
C LEU A 57 -8.44 8.69 2.29
N ARG A 58 -8.78 8.32 3.52
CA ARG A 58 -10.15 8.18 4.01
C ARG A 58 -10.36 9.24 5.09
N GLY A 59 -11.43 10.02 4.96
CA GLY A 59 -11.62 11.19 5.82
C GLY A 59 -10.48 12.21 5.62
N ASP A 60 -10.10 12.87 6.70
CA ASP A 60 -9.12 13.97 6.65
C ASP A 60 -7.66 13.45 6.72
N GLU A 61 -7.40 12.32 7.39
CA GLU A 61 -6.03 11.94 7.78
C GLU A 61 -5.65 10.47 7.53
N ILE A 62 -6.64 9.59 7.33
CA ILE A 62 -6.39 8.13 7.39
C ILE A 62 -5.90 7.63 6.04
N LEU A 63 -4.60 7.37 5.93
CA LEU A 63 -4.02 6.77 4.73
C LEU A 63 -4.19 5.24 4.74
N VAL A 64 -4.90 4.73 3.74
CA VAL A 64 -5.01 3.31 3.42
C VAL A 64 -4.15 3.01 2.20
N TYR A 65 -3.40 1.92 2.24
CA TYR A 65 -2.51 1.54 1.13
C TYR A 65 -2.36 0.02 0.99
N ASP A 66 -1.95 -0.40 -0.20
CA ASP A 66 -1.58 -1.78 -0.52
C ASP A 66 -0.08 -2.02 -0.19
N PRO A 67 0.26 -2.87 0.79
CA PRO A 67 1.65 -3.10 1.19
C PRO A 67 2.43 -3.98 0.20
N ALA A 68 1.75 -4.70 -0.70
CA ALA A 68 2.38 -5.61 -1.65
C ALA A 68 1.81 -5.41 -3.06
N PRO A 69 2.00 -4.21 -3.66
CA PRO A 69 1.50 -3.94 -5.00
C PRO A 69 2.25 -4.78 -6.05
N PRO A 70 1.60 -5.08 -7.18
CA PRO A 70 2.24 -5.84 -8.25
C PRO A 70 3.36 -5.02 -8.92
N ALA A 71 4.31 -5.71 -9.54
CA ALA A 71 5.46 -5.10 -10.22
C ALA A 71 5.08 -4.01 -11.25
N SER A 72 3.93 -4.16 -11.91
CA SER A 72 3.42 -3.20 -12.90
C SER A 72 3.18 -1.80 -12.32
N ASP A 73 2.95 -1.69 -11.01
CA ASP A 73 2.74 -0.40 -10.33
C ASP A 73 4.03 0.25 -9.85
N ARG A 74 5.20 -0.39 -10.07
CA ARG A 74 6.51 0.10 -9.61
C ARG A 74 6.74 1.58 -9.93
N ALA A 75 6.47 1.99 -11.16
CA ALA A 75 6.66 3.37 -11.57
C ALA A 75 5.71 4.36 -10.86
N ALA A 76 4.48 3.94 -10.58
CA ALA A 76 3.52 4.76 -9.86
C ALA A 76 3.86 4.87 -8.37
N VAL A 77 4.27 3.76 -7.76
CA VAL A 77 4.72 3.69 -6.37
C VAL A 77 6.01 4.50 -6.16
N ASP A 78 6.98 4.44 -7.08
CA ASP A 78 8.20 5.26 -6.98
C ASP A 78 7.89 6.76 -7.04
N ARG A 79 6.98 7.16 -7.95
CA ARG A 79 6.48 8.55 -7.99
C ARG A 79 5.82 8.94 -6.67
N ALA A 80 5.06 8.05 -6.02
CA ALA A 80 4.47 8.32 -4.72
C ALA A 80 5.54 8.53 -3.62
N VAL A 81 6.64 7.76 -3.64
CA VAL A 81 7.79 7.96 -2.74
C VAL A 81 8.41 9.33 -2.92
N GLN A 82 8.64 9.76 -4.17
CA GLN A 82 9.22 11.08 -4.46
C GLN A 82 8.27 12.22 -4.12
N ALA A 83 6.96 12.03 -4.30
CA ALA A 83 5.95 13.04 -4.05
C ALA A 83 5.68 13.28 -2.55
N CYS A 84 6.11 12.37 -1.66
CA CYS A 84 5.91 12.51 -0.21
C CYS A 84 6.88 13.56 0.39
N PRO A 85 6.40 14.75 0.80
CA PRO A 85 7.27 15.83 1.26
C PRO A 85 8.00 15.50 2.57
N VAL A 86 7.37 14.67 3.41
CA VAL A 86 7.90 14.23 4.70
C VAL A 86 8.66 12.91 4.63
N ARG A 87 8.82 12.32 3.43
CA ARG A 87 9.55 11.07 3.17
C ARG A 87 9.10 9.91 4.08
N ALA A 88 7.78 9.75 4.22
CA ALA A 88 7.16 8.71 5.04
C ALA A 88 7.06 7.35 4.33
N ILE A 89 7.19 7.31 2.99
CA ILE A 89 7.01 6.09 2.19
C ILE A 89 8.37 5.50 1.85
N ARG A 90 8.52 4.18 2.01
CA ARG A 90 9.68 3.38 1.62
C ARG A 90 9.23 2.19 0.78
N VAL A 91 10.10 1.75 -0.12
CA VAL A 91 9.83 0.64 -1.02
C VAL A 91 11.03 -0.28 -1.04
N GLU A 92 10.77 -1.57 -0.93
CA GLU A 92 11.73 -2.64 -1.14
C GLU A 92 11.30 -3.40 -2.40
N HIS A 93 12.25 -3.74 -3.27
CA HIS A 93 12.00 -4.56 -4.44
C HIS A 93 13.24 -5.39 -4.76
N GLU A 94 13.04 -6.60 -5.26
CA GLU A 94 14.14 -7.40 -5.79
C GLU A 94 14.28 -7.11 -7.29
N ASP A 95 15.26 -6.26 -7.65
CA ASP A 95 15.73 -6.19 -9.03
C ASP A 95 16.60 -7.44 -9.28
N ALA A 96 16.20 -8.28 -10.23
CA ALA A 96 17.16 -9.19 -10.86
C ALA A 96 18.32 -8.35 -11.41
N PRO A 97 19.59 -8.78 -11.28
CA PRO A 97 20.73 -7.95 -11.62
C PRO A 97 20.66 -7.57 -13.10
N THR A 98 20.41 -6.29 -13.37
CA THR A 98 20.73 -5.69 -14.67
C THR A 98 22.25 -5.68 -14.77
N GLU A 99 22.79 -6.64 -15.50
CA GLU A 99 24.18 -6.66 -15.93
C GLU A 99 24.47 -5.32 -16.61
N ARG A 100 25.35 -4.50 -16.02
CA ARG A 100 25.81 -3.25 -16.62
C ARG A 100 26.84 -3.60 -17.70
N PRO A 101 26.61 -3.35 -19.00
CA PRO A 101 27.70 -3.43 -19.96
C PRO A 101 28.73 -2.34 -19.67
N ALA A 102 30.00 -2.74 -19.75
CA ALA A 102 31.20 -1.95 -19.43
C ALA A 102 31.45 -0.80 -20.41
#